data_AF-A0AA44MP98-F1
#
_entry.id   AF-A0AA44MP98-F1
#
_cell.length_a   1.000
_cell.length_b   1.000
_cell.length_c   1.000
_cell.angle_alpha   90.00
_cell.angle_beta   90.00
_cell.angle_gamma   90.00
#
_symmetry.space_group_name_H-M   'P 1'
#
loop_
_entity.id
_entity.type
_entity.pdbx_description
1 polymer ?
#
loop_
_entity_poly.entity_id
_entity_poly.type
_entity_poly.pdbx_seq_one_letter_code
_entity_poly.pdbx_strand_id
1 'polypeptide(L)'
;MRASHSIASYVGALAFTEQRVLGTLSMVPKLAGRVVDARWDGPQAGAATAEISPTGLQLDLDVADVDPKFSGQLALHFKAT
;
A
#
# COMPACT_ATOMS: atom_id res chain seq x y z
N MET A 1 9.76 23.87 7.44
CA MET A 1 9.49 22.60 8.14
C MET A 1 8.17 22.06 7.59
N ARG A 2 8.13 20.95 6.83
CA ARG A 2 6.84 20.37 6.39
C ARG A 2 6.23 19.56 7.55
N ALA A 3 4.92 19.69 7.69
CA ALA A 3 4.16 19.61 8.95
C ALA A 3 3.71 18.19 9.37
N SER A 4 3.27 18.11 10.62
CA SER A 4 2.91 16.95 11.44
C SER A 4 1.77 16.03 10.97
N HIS A 5 1.36 16.10 9.70
CA HIS A 5 0.41 15.16 9.06
C HIS A 5 0.66 15.20 7.55
N SER A 6 1.67 14.49 7.06
CA SER A 6 2.00 14.47 5.63
C SER A 6 1.09 13.49 4.89
N ILE A 7 -0.09 13.95 4.50
CA ILE A 7 -0.92 13.27 3.50
C ILE A 7 -0.39 13.64 2.11
N ALA A 8 -0.10 12.65 1.29
CA ALA A 8 0.32 12.85 -0.09
C ALA A 8 -0.51 11.95 -1.03
N SER A 9 -1.01 12.54 -2.10
CA SER A 9 -1.79 11.84 -3.12
C SER A 9 -0.89 11.54 -4.31
N TYR A 10 -0.94 10.30 -4.78
CA TYR A 10 -0.16 9.83 -5.92
C TYR A 10 -1.09 9.18 -6.93
N VAL A 11 -0.79 9.36 -8.22
CA VAL A 11 -1.44 8.60 -9.28
C VAL A 11 -0.92 7.16 -9.23
N GLY A 12 -1.79 6.20 -9.47
CA GLY A 12 -1.48 4.78 -9.43
C GLY A 12 -2.57 3.96 -10.11
N ALA A 13 -2.43 2.65 -10.05
CA ALA A 13 -3.46 1.71 -10.47
C ALA A 13 -3.61 0.60 -9.43
N LEU A 14 -4.84 0.11 -9.28
CA LEU A 14 -5.17 -1.07 -8.47
C LEU A 14 -5.94 -2.05 -9.37
N ALA A 15 -5.54 -3.31 -9.35
CA ALA A 15 -6.20 -4.37 -10.08
C ALA A 15 -6.41 -5.59 -9.18
N PHE A 16 -7.68 -6.00 -9.08
CA PHE A 16 -8.07 -7.29 -8.53
C PHE A 16 -8.19 -8.29 -9.68
N THR A 17 -7.46 -9.39 -9.60
CA THR A 17 -7.50 -10.47 -10.59
C THR A 17 -7.95 -11.76 -9.92
N GLU A 18 -8.20 -12.80 -10.70
CA GLU A 18 -8.55 -14.11 -10.14
C GLU A 18 -7.43 -14.75 -9.29
N GLN A 19 -6.19 -14.28 -9.42
CA GLN A 19 -5.03 -14.89 -8.75
C GLN A 19 -4.42 -14.00 -7.65
N ARG A 20 -4.52 -12.67 -7.80
CA ARG A 20 -3.80 -11.72 -6.95
C ARG A 20 -4.36 -10.30 -6.99
N VAL A 21 -3.91 -9.49 -6.04
CA VAL A 21 -3.96 -8.02 -6.09
C VAL A 21 -2.66 -7.47 -6.64
N LEU A 22 -2.76 -6.46 -7.49
CA LEU A 22 -1.63 -5.64 -7.93
C LEU A 22 -1.93 -4.16 -7.70
N GLY A 23 -0.96 -3.43 -7.16
CA GLY A 23 -1.05 -1.99 -6.92
C GLY A 23 0.25 -1.29 -7.32
N THR A 24 0.13 -0.17 -8.03
CA THR A 24 1.28 0.66 -8.46
C THR A 24 1.12 2.08 -7.98
N LEU A 25 2.25 2.75 -7.72
CA LEU A 25 2.29 4.18 -7.42
C LEU A 25 3.31 4.87 -8.32
N SER A 26 2.99 6.10 -8.75
CA SER A 26 3.86 6.96 -9.57
C SER A 26 4.97 7.63 -8.75
N MET A 27 5.52 6.94 -7.75
CA MET A 27 6.49 7.48 -6.79
C MET A 27 7.91 7.46 -7.33
N VAL A 28 8.21 6.62 -8.33
CA VAL A 28 9.55 6.45 -8.88
C VAL A 28 9.56 6.95 -10.34
N PRO A 29 10.34 8.01 -10.66
CA PRO A 29 10.47 8.47 -12.04
C PRO A 29 10.90 7.32 -12.94
N LYS A 30 10.14 7.07 -14.01
CA LYS A 30 10.40 6.01 -15.03
C LYS A 30 10.24 4.56 -14.53
N LEU A 31 9.75 4.35 -13.32
CA LEU A 31 9.39 3.02 -12.82
C LEU A 31 8.00 3.11 -12.21
N ALA A 32 7.00 2.48 -12.84
CA ALA A 32 5.74 2.22 -12.15
C ALA A 32 6.04 1.19 -11.04
N GLY A 33 6.49 1.69 -9.89
CA GLY A 33 6.88 0.89 -8.76
C GLY A 33 5.67 0.12 -8.28
N ARG A 34 5.75 -1.21 -8.35
CA ARG A 34 4.72 -2.09 -7.80
C ARG A 34 4.87 -2.09 -6.28
N VAL A 35 3.84 -1.61 -5.61
CA VAL A 35 3.80 -1.48 -4.14
C VAL A 35 2.86 -2.48 -3.48
N VAL A 36 1.94 -3.06 -4.25
CA VAL A 36 1.15 -4.21 -3.83
C VAL A 36 1.34 -5.33 -4.84
N ASP A 37 1.76 -6.49 -4.34
CA ASP A 37 1.71 -7.76 -5.06
C ASP A 37 1.45 -8.90 -4.07
N ALA A 38 0.20 -9.32 -3.97
CA ALA A 38 -0.23 -10.35 -3.04
C ALA A 38 -1.12 -11.38 -3.75
N ARG A 39 -0.72 -12.65 -3.73
CA ARG A 39 -1.55 -13.75 -4.21
C ARG A 39 -2.63 -14.09 -3.18
N TRP A 40 -3.79 -14.55 -3.66
CA TRP A 40 -4.89 -14.98 -2.77
C TRP A 40 -4.57 -16.26 -2.00
N ASP A 41 -3.79 -17.16 -2.59
CA ASP A 41 -3.37 -18.44 -2.02
C ASP A 41 -2.00 -18.35 -1.30
N GLY A 42 -1.43 -17.15 -1.21
CA GLY A 42 -0.15 -16.92 -0.55
C GLY A 42 -0.29 -16.94 0.98
N PRO A 43 0.78 -17.28 1.71
CA PRO A 43 0.79 -17.11 3.16
C PRO A 43 0.65 -15.62 3.50
N GLN A 44 -0.23 -15.32 4.46
CA GLN A 44 -0.33 -13.96 4.99
C GLN A 44 0.88 -13.70 5.89
N ALA A 45 1.76 -12.82 5.43
CA ALA A 45 3.02 -12.52 6.11
C ALA A 45 3.40 -11.04 5.91
N GLY A 46 4.25 -10.53 6.80
CA GLY A 46 4.72 -9.15 6.78
C GLY A 46 4.00 -8.26 7.79
N ALA A 47 4.46 -7.02 7.86
CA ALA A 47 4.00 -6.02 8.83
C ALA A 47 2.68 -5.33 8.45
N ALA A 48 2.23 -5.47 7.20
CA ALA A 48 1.08 -4.75 6.69
C ALA A 48 -0.20 -5.57 6.77
N THR A 49 -1.26 -4.92 7.25
CA THR A 49 -2.64 -5.41 7.16
C THR A 49 -3.36 -4.76 5.99
N ALA A 50 -4.27 -5.52 5.36
CA ALA A 50 -5.00 -5.09 4.18
C ALA A 50 -6.50 -5.32 4.37
N GLU A 51 -7.31 -4.31 4.04
CA GLU A 51 -8.77 -4.42 3.96
C GLU A 51 -9.23 -4.11 2.54
N ILE A 52 -9.97 -5.04 1.94
CA ILE A 52 -10.61 -4.87 0.63
C ILE A 52 -12.08 -4.55 0.87
N SER A 53 -12.57 -3.47 0.26
CA SER A 53 -13.96 -3.05 0.35
C SER A 53 -14.46 -2.55 -1.02
N PRO A 54 -15.77 -2.27 -1.17
CA PRO A 54 -16.31 -1.70 -2.41
C PRO A 54 -15.68 -0.35 -2.81
N THR A 55 -15.09 0.40 -1.87
CA THR A 55 -14.44 1.70 -2.15
C THR A 55 -12.98 1.55 -2.59
N GLY A 56 -12.40 0.36 -2.44
CA GLY A 56 -11.05 0.03 -2.90
C GLY A 56 -10.25 -0.81 -1.90
N LEU A 57 -8.98 -0.46 -1.71
CA LEU A 57 -8.04 -1.17 -0.85
C LEU A 57 -7.42 -0.20 0.16
N GLN A 58 -7.50 -0.54 1.44
CA GLN A 58 -6.77 0.12 2.51
C GLN A 58 -5.64 -0.79 3.00
N LEU A 59 -4.47 -0.21 3.20
CA LEU A 59 -3.32 -0.85 3.80
C LEU A 59 -2.87 -0.05 5.00
N ASP A 60 -2.61 -0.73 6.11
CA ASP A 60 -2.12 -0.13 7.35
C ASP A 60 -0.91 -0.92 7.83
N LEU A 61 0.14 -0.24 8.28
CA LEU A 61 1.32 -0.88 8.88
C LEU A 61 2.02 0.02 9.90
N ASP A 62 2.54 -0.61 10.95
CA ASP A 62 3.56 -0.01 11.80
C ASP A 62 4.92 -0.13 11.10
N VAL A 63 5.60 1.00 10.90
CA VAL A 63 6.90 1.02 10.23
C VAL A 63 7.97 0.31 11.08
N ALA A 64 7.80 0.27 12.40
CA ALA A 64 8.73 -0.42 13.30
C ALA A 64 8.70 -1.95 13.12
N ASP A 65 7.56 -2.51 12.68
CA ASP A 65 7.43 -3.94 12.36
C ASP A 65 8.18 -4.33 11.07
N VAL A 66 8.51 -3.35 10.22
CA VAL A 66 9.35 -3.54 9.02
C VAL A 66 10.83 -3.43 9.37
N ASP A 67 11.22 -2.35 10.04
CA ASP A 67 12.57 -2.15 10.57
C ASP A 67 12.51 -1.29 11.84
N PRO A 68 12.97 -1.81 13.00
CA PRO A 68 12.82 -1.15 14.30
C PRO A 68 13.61 0.17 14.43
N LYS A 69 14.46 0.52 13.46
CA LYS A 69 15.14 1.82 13.41
C LYS A 69 14.19 2.97 13.07
N PHE A 70 13.07 2.66 12.44
CA PHE A 70 12.07 3.62 12.03
C PHE A 70 10.83 3.52 12.92
N SER A 71 10.06 4.59 12.98
CA SER A 71 8.85 4.66 13.79
C SER A 71 7.78 5.44 13.05
N GLY A 72 6.53 5.02 13.20
CA GLY A 72 5.38 5.72 12.66
C GLY A 72 4.35 4.76 12.10
N GLN A 73 3.21 5.33 11.72
CA GLN A 73 2.13 4.60 11.08
C GLN A 73 2.07 5.02 9.61
N LEU A 74 1.92 4.03 8.72
CA LEU A 74 1.71 4.26 7.31
C LEU A 74 0.36 3.66 6.90
N ALA A 75 -0.51 4.52 6.37
CA ALA A 75 -1.76 4.13 5.74
C ALA A 75 -1.71 4.45 4.24
N LEU A 76 -2.09 3.51 3.38
CA LEU A 76 -2.22 3.69 1.94
C LEU A 76 -3.64 3.35 1.50
N HIS A 77 -4.28 4.26 0.76
CA HIS A 77 -5.66 4.13 0.31
C HIS A 77 -5.69 4.16 -1.21
N PHE A 78 -5.95 3.01 -1.83
CA PHE A 78 -6.23 2.91 -3.26
C PHE A 78 -7.75 3.00 -3.47
N LYS A 79 -8.19 4.03 -4.21
CA LYS A 79 -9.61 4.25 -4.50
C LYS A 79 -10.00 3.54 -5.79
N ALA A 80 -11.10 2.79 -5.75
CA ALA A 80 -11.66 2.10 -6.91
C ALA A 80 -12.90 2.81 -7.49
N THR A 81 -13.41 3.85 -6.81
CA THR A 81 -14.55 4.70 -7.22
C THR A 81 -14.34 6.15 -6.80
#